data_AF-A0A7J4G1Z6-F1
#
_entry.id   AF-A0A7J4G1Z6-F1
#
_cell.length_a   1.000
_cell.length_b   1.000
_cell.length_c   1.000
_cell.angle_alpha   90.00
_cell.angle_beta   90.00
_cell.angle_gamma   90.00
#
_symmetry.space_group_name_H-M   'P 1'
#
loop_
_entity.id
_entity.type
_entity.pdbx_description
1 polymer ?
#
loop_
_entity_poly.entity_id
_entity_poly.type
_entity_poly.pdbx_seq_one_letter_code
_entity_poly.pdbx_strand_id
1 'polypeptide(L)'
;MEIVPREHLNMCRIKEEMEEIGVSNSGIEIMASKFLFNIFKIKDLDIKAANILKQDMLSLGGEAAVCRGAADFTAEKTDVLLGGTLKHYIKLLQKLESQPFGLNEVCDKLKKFIDFEKNSGG
;
A
#
# COMPACT_ATOMS: atom_id res chain seq x y z
N MET A 1 27.22 2.51 18.62
CA MET A 1 26.18 2.33 17.59
C MET A 1 24.90 2.05 18.32
N GLU A 2 23.90 2.91 18.16
CA GLU A 2 22.59 2.79 18.79
C GLU A 2 21.55 2.59 17.68
N ILE A 3 20.58 1.69 17.92
CA ILE A 3 19.45 1.45 17.01
C ILE A 3 18.22 2.03 17.69
N VAL A 4 17.64 3.07 17.11
CA VAL A 4 16.44 3.72 17.66
C VAL A 4 15.24 3.33 16.82
N PRO A 5 14.27 2.56 17.35
CA PRO A 5 13.07 2.22 16.60
C PRO A 5 12.23 3.48 16.35
N ARG A 6 11.63 3.55 15.16
CA ARG A 6 10.64 4.57 14.80
C ARG A 6 9.31 3.88 14.55
N GLU A 7 8.35 4.15 15.41
CA GLU A 7 6.99 3.65 15.30
C GLU A 7 6.05 4.78 14.86
N HIS A 8 4.93 4.43 14.23
CA HIS A 8 3.87 5.38 13.86
C HIS A 8 4.37 6.58 13.03
N LEU A 9 5.25 6.30 12.06
CA LEU A 9 5.74 7.31 11.14
C LEU A 9 4.66 7.70 10.12
N ASN A 10 4.41 9.01 10.01
CA ASN A 10 3.62 9.60 8.93
C ASN A 10 4.57 10.32 7.94
N MET A 11 4.01 10.86 6.86
CA MET A 11 4.81 11.51 5.81
C MET A 11 5.62 12.70 6.34
N CYS A 12 5.08 13.50 7.26
CA CYS A 12 5.78 14.66 7.82
C CYS A 12 7.01 14.21 8.61
N ARG A 13 6.82 13.28 9.55
CA ARG A 13 7.87 12.78 10.41
C ARG A 13 8.96 12.03 9.65
N ILE A 14 8.61 11.32 8.57
CA ILE A 14 9.60 10.69 7.68
C ILE A 14 10.50 11.76 7.05
N LYS A 15 9.91 12.86 6.57
CA LYS A 15 10.69 13.95 5.96
C LYS A 15 11.58 14.62 6.99
N GLU A 16 11.05 14.94 8.16
CA GLU A 16 11.80 15.54 9.29
C GLU A 16 13.01 14.68 9.66
N GLU A 17 12.84 13.37 9.86
CA GLU A 17 13.96 12.47 10.19
C GLU A 17 15.01 12.40 9.06
N MET A 18 14.59 12.53 7.80
CA MET A 18 15.52 12.58 6.67
C MET A 18 16.26 13.92 6.58
N GLU A 19 15.60 15.03 6.92
CA GLU A 19 16.21 16.36 7.03
C GLU A 19 17.24 16.40 8.16
N GLU A 20 16.91 15.85 9.34
CA GLU A 20 17.78 15.79 10.51
C GLU A 20 19.10 15.04 10.24
N ILE A 21 19.07 13.97 9.43
CA ILE A 21 20.27 13.23 9.04
C ILE A 21 20.98 13.84 7.80
N GLY A 22 20.47 14.93 7.24
CA GLY A 22 21.10 15.68 6.15
C GLY A 22 20.86 15.11 4.74
N VAL A 23 19.73 14.43 4.48
CA VAL A 23 19.35 14.04 3.12
C VAL A 23 19.03 15.28 2.29
N SER A 24 19.44 15.31 1.02
CA SER A 24 19.06 16.41 0.11
C SER A 24 17.55 16.47 -0.11
N ASN A 25 17.00 17.67 -0.35
CA ASN A 25 15.58 17.85 -0.65
C ASN A 25 15.10 16.95 -1.81
N SER A 26 15.91 16.85 -2.87
CA SER A 26 15.63 15.95 -4.00
C SER A 26 15.61 14.47 -3.60
N GLY A 27 16.48 14.07 -2.67
CA GLY A 27 16.49 12.72 -2.11
C GLY A 27 15.24 12.43 -1.27
N ILE A 28 14.82 13.39 -0.44
CA ILE A 28 13.61 13.30 0.38
C ILE A 28 12.37 13.09 -0.51
N GLU A 29 12.20 13.90 -1.55
CA GLU A 29 11.07 13.79 -2.48
C GLU A 29 10.99 12.40 -3.15
N ILE A 30 12.14 11.82 -3.49
CA ILE A 30 12.22 10.50 -4.15
C ILE A 30 11.99 9.35 -3.15
N MET A 31 12.44 9.51 -1.89
CA MET A 31 12.55 8.40 -0.94
C MET A 31 11.46 8.36 0.12
N ALA A 32 10.88 9.49 0.53
CA ALA A 32 9.93 9.53 1.65
C ALA A 32 8.76 8.54 1.48
N SER A 33 8.21 8.42 0.26
CA SER A 33 7.14 7.46 -0.07
C SER A 33 7.52 5.99 0.08
N LYS A 34 8.81 5.65 0.18
CA LYS A 34 9.31 4.29 0.39
C LYS A 34 9.36 3.91 1.88
N PHE A 35 9.31 4.89 2.79
CA PHE A 35 9.33 4.68 4.23
C PHE A 35 7.94 4.62 4.85
N LEU A 36 6.94 5.23 4.20
CA LEU A 36 5.56 5.17 4.68
C LEU A 36 4.94 3.81 4.31
N PHE A 37 4.81 2.91 5.30
CA PHE A 37 4.24 1.58 5.13
C PHE A 37 2.83 1.51 5.72
N ASN A 38 1.86 1.06 4.93
CA ASN A 38 0.47 0.95 5.35
C ASN A 38 -0.05 -0.47 5.12
N ILE A 39 -0.90 -0.92 6.05
CA ILE A 39 -1.64 -2.18 5.94
C ILE A 39 -3.12 -1.87 5.77
N PHE A 40 -3.75 -2.38 4.72
CA PHE A 40 -5.18 -2.26 4.49
C PHE A 40 -5.85 -3.63 4.51
N LYS A 41 -6.94 -3.76 5.26
CA LYS A 41 -7.82 -4.92 5.19
C LYS A 41 -9.01 -4.58 4.29
N ILE A 42 -9.15 -5.31 3.19
CA ILE A 42 -10.28 -5.21 2.29
C ILE A 42 -11.16 -6.44 2.52
N LYS A 43 -12.46 -6.21 2.70
CA LYS A 43 -13.41 -7.27 3.09
C LYS A 43 -14.24 -7.72 1.91
N ASP A 44 -14.63 -8.98 1.93
CA ASP A 44 -15.65 -9.55 1.05
C ASP A 44 -15.36 -9.41 -0.48
N LEU A 45 -14.11 -9.64 -0.89
CA LEU A 45 -13.74 -9.64 -2.32
C LEU A 45 -14.07 -10.98 -2.97
N ASP A 46 -14.54 -10.93 -4.22
CA ASP A 46 -14.55 -12.09 -5.11
C ASP A 46 -13.13 -12.65 -5.25
N ILE A 47 -12.99 -13.97 -5.24
CA ILE A 47 -11.68 -14.63 -5.29
C ILE A 47 -10.85 -14.26 -6.53
N LYS A 48 -11.47 -13.97 -7.68
CA LYS A 48 -10.74 -13.54 -8.88
C LYS A 48 -10.12 -12.17 -8.65
N ALA A 49 -10.89 -11.22 -8.11
CA ALA A 49 -10.39 -9.89 -7.75
C ALA A 49 -9.28 -9.98 -6.69
N ALA A 50 -9.47 -10.81 -5.66
CA ALA A 50 -8.46 -11.01 -4.61
C ALA A 50 -7.15 -11.59 -5.14
N ASN A 51 -7.21 -12.56 -6.05
CA ASN A 51 -6.02 -13.17 -6.64
C ASN A 51 -5.31 -12.22 -7.62
N ILE A 52 -6.04 -11.44 -8.42
CA ILE A 52 -5.45 -10.39 -9.27
C ILE A 52 -4.73 -9.37 -8.40
N LEU A 53 -5.41 -8.87 -7.36
CA LEU A 53 -4.87 -7.89 -6.44
C LEU A 53 -3.61 -8.41 -5.74
N LYS A 54 -3.62 -9.69 -5.33
CA LYS A 54 -2.46 -10.36 -4.75
C LYS A 54 -1.29 -10.44 -5.73
N GLN A 55 -1.53 -10.90 -6.95
CA GLN A 55 -0.49 -11.00 -7.98
C GLN A 55 0.10 -9.63 -8.32
N ASP A 56 -0.74 -8.61 -8.46
CA ASP A 56 -0.28 -7.25 -8.73
C ASP A 56 0.56 -6.70 -7.58
N MET A 57 0.12 -6.89 -6.34
CA MET A 57 0.86 -6.41 -5.17
C MET A 57 2.22 -7.11 -5.04
N LEU A 58 2.27 -8.43 -5.21
CA LEU A 58 3.52 -9.20 -5.22
C LEU A 58 4.47 -8.77 -6.34
N SER A 59 3.94 -8.50 -7.55
CA SER A 59 4.74 -8.02 -8.69
C SER A 59 5.42 -6.66 -8.44
N LEU A 60 4.86 -5.87 -7.52
CA LEU A 60 5.37 -4.55 -7.14
C LEU A 60 6.35 -4.61 -5.95
N GLY A 61 6.58 -5.79 -5.37
CA GLY A 61 7.37 -5.97 -4.14
C GLY A 61 6.61 -5.67 -2.85
N GLY A 62 5.28 -5.58 -2.92
CA GLY A 62 4.40 -5.52 -1.76
C GLY A 62 3.94 -6.91 -1.32
N GLU A 63 3.00 -6.95 -0.38
CA GLU A 63 2.43 -8.19 0.15
C GLU A 63 0.90 -8.16 0.13
N ALA A 64 0.30 -9.33 -0.05
CA ALA A 64 -1.14 -9.52 -0.06
C ALA A 64 -1.51 -10.92 0.47
N ALA A 65 -2.04 -10.96 1.69
CA ALA A 65 -2.53 -12.19 2.29
C ALA A 65 -4.02 -12.40 1.96
N VAL A 66 -4.36 -13.62 1.57
CA VAL A 66 -5.72 -14.09 1.27
C VAL A 66 -5.96 -15.41 2.01
N CYS A 67 -7.22 -15.81 2.19
CA CYS A 67 -7.50 -17.11 2.81
C CYS A 67 -7.01 -18.28 1.93
N ARG A 68 -6.82 -19.46 2.54
CA ARG A 68 -6.41 -20.66 1.79
C ARG A 68 -7.38 -20.98 0.65
N GLY A 69 -8.68 -20.84 0.91
CA GLY A 69 -9.74 -21.08 -0.06
C GLY A 69 -9.68 -20.17 -1.30
N ALA A 70 -9.11 -18.98 -1.18
CA ALA A 70 -8.88 -18.10 -2.33
C ALA A 70 -7.68 -18.56 -3.16
N ALA A 71 -6.65 -19.11 -2.51
CA ALA A 71 -5.43 -19.57 -3.18
C ALA A 71 -5.66 -20.88 -3.98
N ASP A 72 -6.52 -21.78 -3.50
CA ASP A 72 -6.89 -23.02 -4.19
C ASP A 72 -8.25 -22.94 -4.92
N PHE A 73 -8.84 -21.73 -5.00
CA PHE A 73 -10.09 -21.45 -5.69
C PHE A 73 -11.31 -22.25 -5.16
N THR A 74 -11.30 -22.65 -3.89
CA THR A 74 -12.41 -23.36 -3.23
C THR A 74 -13.39 -22.45 -2.50
N ALA A 75 -13.03 -21.19 -2.23
CA ALA A 75 -13.92 -20.17 -1.69
C ALA A 75 -14.53 -19.30 -2.78
N GLU A 76 -15.71 -18.72 -2.55
CA GLU A 76 -16.29 -17.72 -3.47
C GLU A 76 -15.79 -16.30 -3.18
N LYS A 77 -15.54 -16.01 -1.89
CA LYS A 77 -15.10 -14.70 -1.42
C LYS A 77 -14.01 -14.81 -0.35
N THR A 78 -13.23 -13.74 -0.18
CA THR A 78 -12.20 -13.62 0.84
C THR A 78 -12.00 -12.19 1.30
N ASP A 79 -11.53 -12.04 2.54
CA ASP A 79 -10.84 -10.84 2.96
C ASP A 79 -9.41 -10.84 2.39
N VAL A 80 -8.85 -9.66 2.12
CA VAL A 80 -7.48 -9.45 1.68
C VAL A 80 -6.77 -8.51 2.63
N LEU A 81 -5.58 -8.89 3.11
CA LEU A 81 -4.69 -8.00 3.86
C LEU A 81 -3.56 -7.55 2.95
N LEU A 82 -3.59 -6.28 2.52
CA LEU A 82 -2.53 -5.67 1.73
C LEU A 82 -1.51 -5.01 2.65
N GLY A 83 -0.23 -5.20 2.36
CA GLY A 83 0.88 -4.54 3.05
C GLY A 83 1.86 -3.97 2.06
N GLY A 84 2.19 -2.69 2.15
CA GLY A 84 3.16 -2.08 1.26
C GLY A 84 3.47 -0.64 1.59
N THR A 85 4.46 -0.10 0.88
CA THR A 85 4.82 1.31 0.99
C THR A 85 3.86 2.17 0.17
N LEU A 86 3.79 3.47 0.45
CA LEU A 86 3.05 4.42 -0.38
C LEU A 86 3.44 4.31 -1.86
N LYS A 87 4.72 4.08 -2.15
CA LYS A 87 5.21 3.82 -3.51
C LYS A 87 4.57 2.57 -4.14
N HIS A 88 4.40 1.47 -3.39
CA HIS A 88 3.72 0.27 -3.91
C HIS A 88 2.27 0.59 -4.25
N TYR A 89 1.56 1.30 -3.36
CA TYR A 89 0.17 1.65 -3.60
C TYR A 89 -0.04 2.60 -4.78
N ILE A 90 0.80 3.62 -4.96
CA ILE A 90 0.72 4.52 -6.12
C ILE A 90 0.81 3.73 -7.43
N LYS A 91 1.72 2.75 -7.50
CA LYS A 91 1.85 1.87 -8.68
C LYS A 91 0.69 0.88 -8.81
N LEU A 92 0.16 0.39 -7.70
CA LEU A 92 -0.98 -0.51 -7.68
C LEU A 92 -2.22 0.19 -8.25
N LEU A 93 -2.49 1.42 -7.83
CA LEU A 93 -3.64 2.20 -8.31
C LEU A 93 -3.62 2.38 -9.83
N GLN A 94 -2.45 2.63 -10.44
CA GLN A 94 -2.29 2.71 -11.89
C GLN A 94 -2.67 1.41 -12.60
N LYS A 95 -2.44 0.25 -11.97
CA LYS A 95 -2.83 -1.06 -12.50
C LYS A 95 -4.32 -1.34 -12.32
N LEU A 96 -4.93 -0.86 -11.23
CA LEU A 96 -6.31 -1.17 -10.88
C LEU A 96 -7.37 -0.35 -11.64
N GLU A 97 -7.03 0.84 -12.16
CA GLU A 97 -7.98 1.75 -12.84
C GLU A 97 -8.75 1.15 -14.02
N SER A 98 -8.23 0.10 -14.66
CA SER A 98 -8.85 -0.54 -15.83
C SER A 98 -9.22 -2.00 -15.59
N GLN A 99 -9.16 -2.47 -14.34
CA GLN A 99 -9.31 -3.90 -14.02
C GLN A 99 -10.79 -4.30 -13.87
N PRO A 100 -11.19 -5.49 -14.36
CA PRO A 100 -12.53 -6.04 -14.14
C PRO A 100 -12.77 -6.46 -12.68
N PHE A 101 -13.95 -7.03 -12.40
CA PHE A 101 -14.31 -7.63 -11.11
C PHE A 101 -14.40 -6.66 -9.93
N GLY A 102 -14.80 -5.41 -10.18
CA GLY A 102 -15.03 -4.41 -9.12
C GLY A 102 -13.74 -3.82 -8.53
N LEU A 103 -12.57 -4.12 -9.12
CA LEU A 103 -11.29 -3.56 -8.67
C LEU A 103 -11.21 -2.03 -8.82
N ASN A 104 -12.04 -1.43 -9.69
CA ASN A 104 -12.21 0.03 -9.75
C ASN A 104 -12.71 0.62 -8.43
N GLU A 105 -13.66 -0.04 -7.75
CA GLU A 105 -14.16 0.44 -6.45
C GLU A 105 -13.07 0.34 -5.36
N VAL A 106 -12.26 -0.73 -5.40
CA VAL A 106 -11.09 -0.88 -4.52
C VAL A 106 -10.08 0.23 -4.78
N CYS A 107 -9.82 0.54 -6.06
CA CYS A 107 -8.95 1.63 -6.48
C CYS A 107 -9.42 2.98 -5.90
N ASP A 108 -10.69 3.33 -6.08
CA ASP A 108 -11.25 4.59 -5.60
C ASP A 108 -11.24 4.71 -4.08
N LYS A 109 -11.52 3.62 -3.36
CA LYS A 109 -11.44 3.61 -1.89
C LYS A 109 -10.01 3.78 -1.41
N LEU A 110 -9.06 3.04 -1.98
CA LEU A 110 -7.63 3.15 -1.61
C LEU A 110 -7.07 4.54 -1.92
N LYS A 111 -7.43 5.14 -3.07
CA LYS A 111 -7.04 6.51 -3.44
C LYS A 111 -7.37 7.53 -2.36
N LYS A 112 -8.60 7.48 -1.81
CA LYS A 112 -9.03 8.41 -0.76
C LYS A 112 -8.14 8.36 0.49
N PHE A 113 -7.72 7.18 0.92
CA PHE A 113 -6.81 7.04 2.06
C PHE A 113 -5.40 7.52 1.72
N ILE A 114 -4.91 7.18 0.54
CA ILE A 114 -3.56 7.56 0.08
C ILE A 114 -3.43 9.07 -0.09
N ASP A 115 -4.45 9.73 -0.64
CA ASP A 115 -4.44 11.18 -0.82
C ASP A 115 -4.62 11.92 0.50
N PHE A 116 -5.37 11.34 1.45
CA PHE A 116 -5.37 11.84 2.83
C PHE A 116 -3.98 11.78 3.43
N GLU A 117 -3.27 10.65 3.35
CA GLU A 117 -1.90 10.52 3.90
C GLU A 117 -0.87 11.46 3.25
N LYS A 118 -1.07 11.83 1.98
CA LYS A 118 -0.23 12.86 1.31
C LYS A 118 -0.54 14.27 1.81
N ASN A 119 -1.79 14.55 2.13
CA ASN A 119 -2.28 15.89 2.47
C ASN A 119 -2.30 16.17 3.98
N SER A 120 -2.29 15.15 4.83
CA SER A 120 -2.25 15.25 6.30
C SER A 120 -0.87 15.63 6.85
N GLY A 121 -0.10 16.40 6.09
CA GLY A 121 1.06 17.16 6.57
C GLY A 121 0.64 18.50 7.16
N GLY A 122 -0.46 18.53 7.93
CA GLY A 122 -0.99 19.70 8.63
C GLY A 122 -0.96 19.51 10.13
#